data_AF-A0A4Q6BPL7-F1
#
_entry.id   AF-A0A4Q6BPL7-F1
#
_cell.length_a   1.000
_cell.length_b   1.000
_cell.length_c   1.000
_cell.angle_alpha   90.00
_cell.angle_beta   90.00
_cell.angle_gamma   90.00
#
_symmetry.space_group_name_H-M   'P 1'
#
loop_
_entity.id
_entity.type
_entity.pdbx_description
1 polymer ?
#
loop_
_entity_poly.entity_id
_entity_poly.type
_entity_poly.pdbx_seq_one_letter_code
_entity_poly.pdbx_strand_id
1 'polypeptide(L)'
;MALGTGANARFQALKEVQTRSPRKIDPPRDEDGKRLPVSEYFGVNTFGLRQMKDRLPRDVYSKIRQTMENGSKLDGEIANTVAHAIKEWALTKGATHFCHWFQPQTGNTAEKHDAFLTFDDEGQAIEKFSGSQLIQSEPDASSFPSGGMRTTFEARGYTAWDPSSPVFLMESTNGKTLCIPSVFISYHGDSLDEKTALLRSMDAISKKAVELLTMTGLEGVNRVVPTLGAEQE
;
A
#
# COMPACT_ATOMS: atom_id res chain seq x y z
N MET A 1 42.77 26.02 19.10
CA MET A 1 42.95 25.59 17.70
C MET A 1 42.42 24.15 17.59
N ALA A 2 41.11 24.00 17.35
CA ALA A 2 40.44 22.70 17.31
C ALA A 2 40.46 22.15 15.89
N LEU A 3 41.57 21.51 15.52
CA LEU A 3 41.69 20.72 14.29
C LEU A 3 41.38 19.25 14.63
N GLY A 4 40.37 18.66 13.97
CA GLY A 4 40.42 17.23 13.67
C GLY A 4 39.26 16.32 14.11
N THR A 5 38.03 16.80 14.33
CA THR A 5 36.88 15.89 14.58
C THR A 5 36.51 15.07 13.34
N GLY A 6 36.62 15.65 12.13
CA GLY A 6 36.28 14.97 10.87
C GLY A 6 37.27 13.89 10.44
N ALA A 7 38.57 14.06 10.70
CA ALA A 7 39.59 13.07 10.35
C ALA A 7 39.41 11.78 11.16
N ASN A 8 39.16 11.90 12.47
CA ASN A 8 38.91 10.76 13.35
C ASN A 8 37.62 10.00 12.99
N ALA A 9 36.54 10.70 12.64
CA ALA A 9 35.30 10.07 12.20
C ALA A 9 35.49 9.26 10.91
N ARG A 10 36.25 9.78 9.93
CA ARG A 10 36.61 9.06 8.70
C ARG A 10 37.40 7.79 8.99
N PHE A 11 38.42 7.85 9.86
CA PHE A 11 39.20 6.67 10.22
C PHE A 11 38.37 5.62 10.98
N GLN A 12 37.42 6.04 11.80
CA GLN A 12 36.47 5.12 12.46
C GLN A 12 35.57 4.43 11.44
N ALA A 13 35.00 5.16 10.48
CA ALA A 13 34.19 4.57 9.42
C ALA A 13 34.97 3.54 8.58
N LEU A 14 36.23 3.84 8.24
CA LEU A 14 37.09 2.89 7.51
C LEU A 14 37.34 1.59 8.30
N LYS A 15 37.56 1.70 9.62
CA LYS A 15 37.68 0.51 10.49
C LYS A 15 36.38 -0.28 10.58
N GLU A 16 35.24 0.40 10.66
CA GLU A 16 33.94 -0.28 10.74
C GLU A 16 33.58 -1.00 9.44
N VAL A 17 33.87 -0.43 8.28
CA VAL A 17 33.63 -1.10 6.99
C VAL A 17 34.43 -2.40 6.88
N GLN A 18 35.65 -2.45 7.43
CA GLN A 18 36.49 -3.64 7.41
C GLN A 18 35.94 -4.78 8.28
N THR A 19 35.07 -4.52 9.26
CA THR A 19 34.47 -5.55 10.11
C THR A 19 33.12 -6.05 9.60
N ARG A 20 32.56 -5.44 8.55
CA ARG A 20 31.27 -5.85 7.98
C ARG A 20 31.40 -7.17 7.21
N SER A 21 30.65 -8.17 7.65
CA SER A 21 30.42 -9.38 6.86
C SER A 21 29.37 -9.13 5.77
N PRO A 22 29.56 -9.66 4.55
CA PRO A 22 28.52 -9.62 3.52
C PRO A 22 27.20 -10.20 4.02
N ARG A 23 26.07 -9.55 3.68
CA ARG A 23 24.74 -10.10 3.98
C ARG A 23 24.57 -11.43 3.25
N LYS A 24 24.16 -12.46 3.97
CA LYS A 24 23.74 -13.75 3.40
C LYS A 24 22.22 -13.75 3.29
N ILE A 25 21.72 -13.99 2.08
CA ILE A 25 20.28 -14.19 1.83
C ILE A 25 20.05 -15.69 1.77
N ASP A 26 19.28 -16.24 2.71
CA ASP A 26 18.85 -17.64 2.67
C ASP A 26 17.44 -17.72 2.09
N PRO A 27 17.24 -18.36 0.92
CA PRO A 27 15.92 -18.55 0.37
C PRO A 27 15.06 -19.46 1.27
N PRO A 28 13.72 -19.33 1.20
CA PRO A 28 12.81 -20.25 1.87
C PRO A 28 13.11 -21.73 1.53
N ARG A 29 12.94 -22.62 2.51
CA ARG A 29 13.17 -24.06 2.39
C ARG A 29 11.94 -24.84 2.86
N ASP A 30 11.77 -26.04 2.33
CA ASP A 30 10.81 -27.03 2.82
C ASP A 30 11.29 -27.70 4.12
N GLU A 31 10.47 -28.60 4.66
CA GLU A 31 10.76 -29.37 5.87
C GLU A 31 12.02 -30.25 5.73
N ASP A 32 12.34 -30.66 4.50
CA ASP A 32 13.53 -31.45 4.17
C ASP A 32 14.79 -30.59 3.95
N GLY A 33 14.70 -29.27 4.12
CA GLY A 33 15.79 -28.32 3.98
C GLY A 33 16.17 -27.98 2.53
N LYS A 34 15.37 -28.42 1.56
CA LYS A 34 15.53 -28.09 0.14
C LYS A 34 14.90 -26.73 -0.15
N ARG A 35 15.55 -25.97 -1.05
CA ARG A 35 15.06 -24.64 -1.45
C ARG A 35 13.71 -24.75 -2.15
N LEU A 36 12.78 -23.89 -1.74
CA LEU A 36 11.49 -23.77 -2.40
C LEU A 36 11.67 -23.14 -3.80
N PRO A 37 10.91 -23.59 -4.81
CA PRO A 37 10.85 -22.89 -6.08
C PRO A 37 10.23 -21.49 -5.90
N VAL A 38 10.69 -20.52 -6.69
CA VAL A 38 10.26 -19.11 -6.60
C VAL A 38 8.74 -18.96 -6.67
N SER A 39 8.08 -19.80 -7.48
CA SER A 39 6.62 -19.82 -7.64
C SER A 39 5.85 -20.07 -6.34
N GLU A 40 6.46 -20.69 -5.33
CA GLU A 40 5.79 -21.01 -4.07
C GLU A 40 5.76 -19.83 -3.09
N TYR A 41 6.75 -18.94 -3.15
CA TYR A 41 6.83 -17.78 -2.25
C TYR A 41 6.66 -16.43 -2.95
N PHE A 42 6.62 -16.39 -4.28
CA PHE A 42 6.31 -15.17 -5.03
C PHE A 42 4.91 -14.64 -4.68
N GLY A 43 4.83 -13.37 -4.27
CA GLY A 43 3.57 -12.72 -3.88
C GLY A 43 2.95 -13.26 -2.58
N VAL A 44 3.70 -14.05 -1.79
CA VAL A 44 3.17 -14.64 -0.55
C VAL A 44 2.71 -13.61 0.48
N ASN A 45 3.29 -12.41 0.45
CA ASN A 45 2.95 -11.28 1.32
C ASN A 45 2.03 -10.26 0.64
N THR A 46 1.32 -10.65 -0.42
CA THR A 46 0.36 -9.80 -1.14
C THR A 46 -1.03 -10.44 -1.08
N PHE A 47 -2.03 -9.65 -0.72
CA PHE A 47 -3.44 -10.06 -0.79
C PHE A 47 -4.00 -9.71 -2.17
N GLY A 48 -3.60 -10.50 -3.17
CA GLY A 48 -4.00 -10.32 -4.56
C GLY A 48 -5.28 -11.08 -4.91
N LEU A 49 -5.58 -11.13 -6.22
CA LEU A 49 -6.77 -11.79 -6.75
C LEU A 49 -6.91 -13.26 -6.33
N ARG A 50 -5.79 -13.99 -6.18
CA ARG A 50 -5.79 -15.38 -5.72
C ARG A 50 -6.29 -15.47 -4.28
N GLN A 51 -5.70 -14.70 -3.37
CA GLN A 51 -6.09 -14.68 -1.96
C GLN A 51 -7.52 -14.20 -1.78
N MET A 52 -7.93 -13.18 -2.55
CA MET A 52 -9.32 -12.70 -2.59
C MET A 52 -10.29 -13.80 -3.02
N LYS A 53 -9.98 -14.54 -4.08
CA LYS A 53 -10.84 -15.63 -4.58
C LYS A 53 -10.97 -16.77 -3.56
N ASP A 54 -9.90 -17.08 -2.84
CA ASP A 54 -9.88 -18.19 -1.87
C ASP A 54 -10.58 -17.81 -0.55
N ARG A 55 -10.69 -16.52 -0.21
CA ARG A 55 -11.13 -16.06 1.13
C ARG A 55 -12.41 -15.25 1.13
N LEU A 56 -12.85 -14.72 -0.01
CA LEU A 56 -14.07 -13.92 -0.11
C LEU A 56 -15.24 -14.78 -0.63
N PRO A 57 -16.48 -14.50 -0.17
CA PRO A 57 -17.68 -14.98 -0.82
C PRO A 57 -17.68 -14.65 -2.32
N ARG A 58 -18.29 -15.51 -3.14
CA ARG A 58 -18.26 -15.41 -4.61
C ARG A 58 -18.81 -14.07 -5.11
N ASP A 59 -19.89 -13.59 -4.52
CA ASP A 59 -20.53 -12.31 -4.81
C ASP A 59 -19.62 -11.13 -4.44
N VAL A 60 -19.00 -11.16 -3.26
CA VAL A 60 -18.05 -10.15 -2.80
C VAL A 60 -16.81 -10.10 -3.70
N TYR A 61 -16.25 -11.26 -4.06
CA TYR A 61 -15.14 -11.37 -5.00
C TYR A 61 -15.51 -10.79 -6.38
N SER A 62 -16.71 -11.08 -6.87
CA SER A 62 -17.17 -10.53 -8.16
C SER A 62 -17.31 -9.02 -8.12
N LYS A 63 -17.90 -8.47 -7.05
CA LYS A 63 -18.06 -7.01 -6.87
C LYS A 63 -16.70 -6.31 -6.79
N ILE A 64 -15.76 -6.80 -5.96
CA ILE A 64 -14.44 -6.16 -5.83
C ILE A 64 -13.63 -6.24 -7.13
N ARG A 65 -13.71 -7.37 -7.84
CA ARG A 65 -13.07 -7.51 -9.15
C ARG A 65 -13.61 -6.50 -10.16
N GLN A 66 -14.93 -6.31 -10.19
CA GLN A 66 -15.57 -5.30 -11.03
C GLN A 66 -15.12 -3.89 -10.66
N THR A 67 -14.98 -3.59 -9.35
CA THR A 67 -14.42 -2.33 -8.87
C THR A 67 -13.01 -2.09 -9.41
N MET A 68 -12.13 -3.09 -9.36
CA MET A 68 -10.76 -2.99 -9.89
C MET A 68 -10.71 -2.81 -11.41
N GLU A 69 -11.57 -3.53 -12.15
CA GLU A 69 -11.61 -3.50 -13.61
C GLU A 69 -12.18 -2.17 -14.15
N ASN A 70 -13.22 -1.64 -13.48
CA ASN A 70 -13.93 -0.45 -13.92
C ASN A 70 -13.46 0.86 -13.26
N GLY A 71 -12.62 0.80 -12.23
CA GLY A 71 -12.22 1.98 -11.46
C GLY A 71 -13.40 2.62 -10.71
N SER A 72 -14.43 1.84 -10.37
CA SER A 72 -15.60 2.35 -9.67
C SER A 72 -15.32 2.53 -8.17
N LYS A 73 -16.23 3.21 -7.46
CA LYS A 73 -16.17 3.30 -5.99
C LYS A 73 -16.37 1.91 -5.37
N LEU A 74 -15.60 1.59 -4.34
CA LEU A 74 -15.83 0.37 -3.56
C LEU A 74 -17.22 0.41 -2.92
N ASP A 75 -17.96 -0.68 -3.08
CA ASP A 75 -19.28 -0.85 -2.47
C ASP A 75 -19.14 -0.95 -0.94
N GLY A 76 -19.84 -0.06 -0.23
CA GLY A 76 -19.83 -0.05 1.24
C GLY A 76 -20.39 -1.32 1.85
N GLU A 77 -21.29 -2.03 1.14
CA GLU A 77 -21.87 -3.28 1.61
C GLU A 77 -20.83 -4.41 1.71
N ILE A 78 -19.84 -4.43 0.81
CA ILE A 78 -18.81 -5.47 0.80
C ILE A 78 -17.60 -5.11 1.66
N ALA A 79 -17.45 -3.84 2.03
CA ALA A 79 -16.24 -3.31 2.65
C ALA A 79 -15.88 -4.03 3.97
N ASN A 80 -16.86 -4.29 4.83
CA ASN A 80 -16.63 -5.02 6.09
C ASN A 80 -16.18 -6.47 5.84
N THR A 81 -16.76 -7.14 4.84
CA THR A 81 -16.38 -8.51 4.49
C THR A 81 -14.96 -8.57 3.94
N VAL A 82 -14.60 -7.60 3.09
CA VAL A 82 -13.24 -7.48 2.54
C VAL A 82 -12.24 -7.16 3.65
N ALA A 83 -12.54 -6.20 4.52
CA ALA A 83 -11.69 -5.83 5.65
C ALA A 83 -11.47 -7.02 6.59
N HIS A 84 -12.53 -7.76 6.92
CA HIS A 84 -12.42 -8.96 7.75
C HIS A 84 -11.50 -10.00 7.11
N ALA A 85 -11.67 -10.31 5.81
CA ALA A 85 -10.83 -11.29 5.12
C ALA A 85 -9.35 -10.85 5.05
N ILE A 86 -9.08 -9.56 4.82
CA ILE A 86 -7.74 -8.98 4.84
C ILE A 86 -7.12 -9.09 6.24
N LYS A 87 -7.87 -8.72 7.29
CA LYS A 87 -7.43 -8.79 8.68
C LYS A 87 -7.03 -10.20 9.05
N GLU A 88 -7.92 -11.18 8.84
CA GLU A 88 -7.66 -12.58 9.16
C GLU A 88 -6.43 -13.10 8.40
N TRP A 89 -6.29 -12.76 7.12
CA TRP A 89 -5.09 -13.11 6.36
C TRP A 89 -3.82 -12.47 6.94
N ALA A 90 -3.86 -11.19 7.31
CA ALA A 90 -2.72 -10.48 7.88
C ALA A 90 -2.32 -11.07 9.25
N LEU A 91 -3.30 -11.35 10.12
CA LEU A 91 -3.09 -11.99 11.42
C LEU A 91 -2.47 -13.38 11.29
N THR A 92 -2.92 -14.21 10.33
CA THR A 92 -2.33 -15.54 10.08
C THR A 92 -0.84 -15.48 9.69
N LYS A 93 -0.37 -14.30 9.25
CA LYS A 93 1.03 -14.05 8.88
C LYS A 93 1.82 -13.33 9.96
N GLY A 94 1.20 -13.03 11.10
CA GLY A 94 1.83 -12.36 12.25
C GLY A 94 1.84 -10.83 12.15
N ALA A 95 1.00 -10.23 11.31
CA ALA A 95 0.85 -8.78 11.32
C ALA A 95 0.12 -8.31 12.58
N THR A 96 0.62 -7.24 13.20
CA THR A 96 0.03 -6.66 14.42
C THR A 96 -0.53 -5.26 14.19
N HIS A 97 -0.08 -4.61 13.12
CA HIS A 97 -0.45 -3.25 12.74
C HIS A 97 -0.91 -3.21 11.29
N PHE A 98 -1.63 -2.15 10.95
CA PHE A 98 -1.92 -1.76 9.58
C PHE A 98 -1.61 -0.27 9.38
N CYS A 99 -1.41 0.13 8.13
CA CYS A 99 -1.25 1.52 7.75
C CYS A 99 -1.86 1.77 6.37
N HIS A 100 -2.35 3.00 6.16
CA HIS A 100 -2.53 3.51 4.80
C HIS A 100 -1.17 3.94 4.27
N TRP A 101 -0.75 3.30 3.19
CA TRP A 101 0.55 3.48 2.56
C TRP A 101 0.37 4.35 1.32
N PHE A 102 0.98 5.54 1.30
CA PHE A 102 0.80 6.51 0.21
C PHE A 102 2.04 7.37 0.00
N GLN A 103 2.12 8.04 -1.16
CA GLN A 103 3.25 8.87 -1.56
C GLN A 103 2.81 10.33 -1.74
N PRO A 104 2.87 11.17 -0.68
CA PRO A 104 2.60 12.59 -0.79
C PRO A 104 3.58 13.30 -1.73
N GLN A 105 3.18 14.47 -2.24
CA GLN A 105 4.01 15.34 -3.12
C GLN A 105 5.27 15.92 -2.43
N THR A 106 5.60 15.47 -1.22
CA THR A 106 6.82 15.80 -0.50
C THR A 106 7.99 14.87 -0.86
N GLY A 107 7.76 13.87 -1.72
CA GLY A 107 8.79 13.00 -2.29
C GLY A 107 9.18 11.78 -1.43
N ASN A 108 8.60 11.64 -0.24
CA ASN A 108 8.80 10.47 0.63
C ASN A 108 7.49 9.72 0.83
N THR A 109 7.57 8.41 1.07
CA THR A 109 6.38 7.62 1.45
C THR A 109 5.95 8.00 2.87
N ALA A 110 4.65 8.12 3.08
CA ALA A 110 4.04 8.34 4.38
C ALA A 110 3.25 7.11 4.84
N GLU A 111 3.37 6.82 6.12
CA GLU A 111 2.68 5.72 6.80
C GLU A 111 2.28 6.18 8.19
N LYS A 112 1.02 5.94 8.58
CA LYS A 112 0.57 6.02 9.97
C LYS A 112 0.15 4.63 10.40
N HIS A 113 0.81 4.11 11.43
CA HIS A 113 0.60 2.74 11.90
C HIS A 113 -0.45 2.74 13.01
N ASP A 114 -1.50 1.97 12.80
CA ASP A 114 -2.56 1.69 13.77
C ASP A 114 -2.52 0.20 14.12
N ALA A 115 -2.74 -0.13 15.39
CA ALA A 115 -2.79 -1.53 15.83
C ALA A 115 -4.14 -2.15 15.49
N PHE A 116 -4.17 -3.47 15.20
CA PHE A 116 -5.44 -4.21 15.15
C PHE A 116 -6.10 -4.33 16.53
N LEU A 117 -5.29 -4.29 17.59
CA LEU A 117 -5.74 -4.44 18.96
C LEU A 117 -6.68 -3.30 19.37
N THR A 118 -7.84 -3.68 19.88
CA THR A 118 -8.80 -2.80 20.55
C THR A 118 -9.44 -3.54 21.72
N PHE A 119 -10.32 -2.87 22.46
CA PHE A 119 -11.08 -3.48 23.55
C PHE A 119 -12.56 -3.49 23.18
N ASP A 120 -13.25 -4.59 23.48
CA ASP A 120 -14.71 -4.65 23.36
C ASP A 120 -15.42 -3.93 24.53
N ASP A 121 -16.75 -3.94 24.50
CA ASP A 121 -17.58 -3.27 25.51
C ASP A 121 -17.42 -3.88 26.93
N GLU A 122 -16.86 -5.09 27.03
CA GLU A 122 -16.56 -5.79 28.27
C GLU A 122 -15.11 -5.57 28.74
N GLY A 123 -14.31 -4.84 27.97
CA GLY A 123 -12.90 -4.58 28.24
C GLY A 123 -11.97 -5.73 27.85
N GLN A 124 -12.42 -6.70 27.06
CA GLN A 124 -11.58 -7.78 26.55
C GLN A 124 -10.81 -7.32 25.31
N ALA A 125 -9.54 -7.70 25.24
CA ALA A 125 -8.68 -7.43 24.10
C ALA A 125 -9.12 -8.23 22.87
N ILE A 126 -9.34 -7.55 21.74
CA ILE A 126 -9.74 -8.14 20.46
C ILE A 126 -9.02 -7.49 19.28
N GLU A 127 -8.84 -8.22 18.19
CA GLU A 127 -8.34 -7.68 16.92
C GLU A 127 -9.48 -7.25 16.00
N LYS A 128 -9.55 -5.95 15.71
CA LYS A 128 -10.59 -5.34 14.88
C LYS A 128 -9.99 -4.57 13.71
N PHE A 129 -10.63 -4.72 12.56
CA PHE A 129 -10.37 -3.93 11.36
C PHE A 129 -11.67 -3.82 10.56
N SER A 130 -12.24 -2.62 10.48
CA SER A 130 -13.54 -2.39 9.85
C SER A 130 -13.42 -1.99 8.38
N GLY A 131 -14.51 -2.15 7.64
CA GLY A 131 -14.64 -1.63 6.27
C GLY A 131 -14.47 -0.11 6.20
N SER A 132 -14.87 0.63 7.25
CA SER A 132 -14.62 2.07 7.32
C SER A 132 -13.13 2.39 7.38
N GLN A 133 -12.37 1.69 8.24
CA GLN A 133 -10.92 1.81 8.32
C GLN A 133 -10.23 1.36 7.03
N LEU A 134 -10.78 0.38 6.31
CA LEU A 134 -10.25 -0.04 5.02
C LEU A 134 -10.47 1.01 3.92
N ILE A 135 -11.70 1.57 3.83
CA ILE A 135 -12.05 2.50 2.75
C ILE A 135 -11.34 3.83 2.93
N GLN A 136 -11.35 4.37 4.15
CA GLN A 136 -10.90 5.73 4.41
C GLN A 136 -10.27 5.85 5.80
N SER A 137 -9.10 6.46 5.86
CA SER A 137 -8.49 6.88 7.12
C SER A 137 -8.17 8.36 7.11
N GLU A 138 -8.28 8.97 8.29
CA GLU A 138 -7.81 10.32 8.58
C GLU A 138 -6.36 10.24 9.09
N PRO A 139 -5.35 10.32 8.22
CA PRO A 139 -4.01 10.63 8.69
C PRO A 139 -4.07 12.01 9.37
N ASP A 140 -3.44 12.13 10.52
CA ASP A 140 -3.25 13.44 11.14
C ASP A 140 -2.34 14.26 10.22
N ALA A 141 -2.95 15.04 9.33
CA ALA A 141 -2.26 15.79 8.30
C ALA A 141 -1.70 17.13 8.82
N SER A 142 -1.87 17.42 10.12
CA SER A 142 -1.35 18.64 10.74
C SER A 142 0.18 18.77 10.66
N SER A 143 0.89 17.65 10.51
CA SER A 143 2.34 17.59 10.38
C SER A 143 2.88 17.79 8.96
N PHE A 144 2.03 17.85 7.93
CA PHE A 144 2.50 18.11 6.55
C PHE A 144 2.60 19.62 6.28
N PRO A 145 3.66 20.09 5.61
CA PRO A 145 3.87 21.52 5.35
C PRO A 145 2.72 22.08 4.48
N SER A 146 1.91 22.96 5.07
CA SER A 146 0.68 23.49 4.45
C SER A 146 0.88 24.79 3.67
N GLY A 147 2.13 25.20 3.40
CA GLY A 147 2.43 26.41 2.63
C GLY A 147 1.93 27.72 3.25
N GLY A 148 1.59 27.73 4.55
CA GLY A 148 1.28 28.95 5.29
C GLY A 148 -0.07 29.62 4.98
N MET A 149 -1.01 28.94 4.31
CA MET A 149 -2.21 29.58 3.78
C MET A 149 -3.57 29.03 4.26
N ARG A 150 -3.64 28.25 5.36
CA ARG A 150 -4.93 27.62 5.76
C ARG A 150 -5.19 27.60 7.27
N THR A 151 -6.46 27.79 7.63
CA THR A 151 -7.04 27.48 8.95
C THR A 151 -6.90 25.98 9.25
N THR A 152 -6.62 25.63 10.50
CA THR A 152 -6.24 24.28 10.96
C THR A 152 -7.25 23.16 10.65
N PHE A 153 -8.51 23.49 10.35
CA PHE A 153 -9.54 22.52 9.99
C PHE A 153 -9.47 22.06 8.53
N GLU A 154 -9.06 22.94 7.60
CA GLU A 154 -8.95 22.66 6.16
C GLU A 154 -7.60 22.02 5.76
N ALA A 155 -6.69 21.89 6.72
CA ALA A 155 -5.42 21.20 6.56
C ALA A 155 -5.53 19.67 6.71
N ARG A 156 -6.74 19.13 6.94
CA ARG A 156 -6.98 17.69 7.03
C ARG A 156 -6.95 17.05 5.65
N GLY A 157 -6.09 16.04 5.49
CA GLY A 157 -6.09 15.17 4.33
C GLY A 157 -6.71 13.82 4.67
N TYR A 158 -7.22 13.14 3.65
CA TYR A 158 -7.87 11.84 3.77
C TYR A 158 -7.14 10.84 2.90
N THR A 159 -6.94 9.64 3.43
CA THR A 159 -6.48 8.50 2.65
C THR A 159 -7.66 7.67 2.22
N ALA A 160 -7.63 7.16 0.99
CA ALA A 160 -8.62 6.20 0.51
C ALA A 160 -7.93 5.03 -0.18
N TRP A 161 -8.33 3.80 0.14
CA TRP A 161 -7.74 2.62 -0.49
C TRP A 161 -8.06 2.58 -1.98
N ASP A 162 -7.02 2.35 -2.80
CA ASP A 162 -7.17 2.01 -4.22
C ASP A 162 -7.07 0.49 -4.40
N PRO A 163 -8.20 -0.21 -4.64
CA PRO A 163 -8.22 -1.66 -4.78
C PRO A 163 -7.50 -2.16 -6.04
N SER A 164 -7.16 -1.30 -7.01
CA SER A 164 -6.33 -1.70 -8.15
C SER A 164 -4.92 -2.12 -7.73
N SER A 165 -4.47 -1.65 -6.57
CA SER A 165 -3.20 -2.01 -5.94
C SER A 165 -3.48 -2.93 -4.75
N PRO A 166 -3.00 -4.20 -4.77
CA PRO A 166 -3.31 -5.14 -3.71
C PRO A 166 -2.66 -4.73 -2.39
N VAL A 167 -3.37 -4.94 -1.27
CA VAL A 167 -2.77 -4.76 0.06
C VAL A 167 -1.66 -5.78 0.27
N PHE A 168 -0.64 -5.41 1.03
CA PHE A 168 0.55 -6.25 1.22
C PHE A 168 1.08 -6.16 2.66
N LEU A 169 1.90 -7.13 3.05
CA LEU A 169 2.62 -7.08 4.30
C LEU A 169 4.03 -6.57 4.07
N MET A 170 4.41 -5.54 4.82
CA MET A 170 5.79 -5.11 4.94
C MET A 170 6.40 -5.77 6.17
N GLU A 171 7.51 -6.49 5.96
CA GLU A 171 8.25 -7.13 7.04
C GLU A 171 9.40 -6.23 7.49
N SER A 172 9.50 -6.01 8.79
CA SER A 172 10.58 -5.26 9.44
C SER A 172 11.22 -6.12 10.53
N THR A 173 12.34 -5.65 11.10
CA THR A 173 12.97 -6.31 12.25
C THR A 173 12.04 -6.44 13.45
N ASN A 174 11.04 -5.55 13.57
CA ASN A 174 10.19 -5.42 14.75
C ASN A 174 8.78 -6.00 14.55
N GLY A 175 8.50 -6.62 13.41
CA GLY A 175 7.21 -7.21 13.11
C GLY A 175 6.75 -6.94 11.69
N LYS A 176 5.47 -7.24 11.43
CA LYS A 176 4.84 -7.07 10.12
C LYS A 176 3.68 -6.08 10.19
N THR A 177 3.60 -5.22 9.19
CA THR A 177 2.52 -4.24 9.05
C THR A 177 1.76 -4.50 7.77
N LEU A 178 0.43 -4.50 7.85
CA LEU A 178 -0.45 -4.50 6.69
C LEU A 178 -0.47 -3.13 6.05
N CYS A 179 0.09 -3.00 4.87
CA CYS A 179 0.11 -1.78 4.08
C CYS A 179 -1.09 -1.77 3.11
N ILE A 180 -1.89 -0.70 3.18
CA ILE A 180 -3.08 -0.47 2.36
C ILE A 180 -2.75 0.62 1.34
N PRO A 181 -2.48 0.28 0.05
CA PRO A 181 -2.08 1.26 -0.95
C PRO A 181 -3.18 2.30 -1.18
N SER A 182 -2.91 3.53 -0.79
CA SER A 182 -3.95 4.56 -0.72
C SER A 182 -3.61 5.78 -1.54
N VAL A 183 -4.66 6.47 -1.98
CA VAL A 183 -4.54 7.85 -2.46
C VAL A 183 -4.64 8.81 -1.28
N PHE A 184 -4.05 10.00 -1.39
CA PHE A 184 -4.14 11.06 -0.39
C PHE A 184 -4.70 12.35 -0.99
N ILE A 185 -5.82 12.82 -0.43
CA ILE A 185 -6.59 13.95 -0.97
C ILE A 185 -6.92 14.98 0.11
N SER A 186 -7.10 16.23 -0.29
CA SER A 186 -7.57 17.31 0.60
C SER A 186 -9.06 17.16 0.92
N TYR A 187 -9.54 17.90 1.92
CA TYR A 187 -10.97 18.03 2.20
C TYR A 187 -11.81 18.48 0.97
N HIS A 188 -11.23 19.27 0.07
CA HIS A 188 -11.89 19.73 -1.16
C HIS A 188 -11.70 18.77 -2.34
N GLY A 189 -11.02 17.64 -2.16
CA GLY A 189 -10.74 16.65 -3.21
C GLY A 189 -9.52 16.98 -4.08
N ASP A 190 -8.68 17.92 -3.65
CA ASP A 190 -7.40 18.20 -4.30
C ASP A 190 -6.45 17.01 -4.12
N SER A 191 -5.66 16.72 -5.15
CA SER A 191 -4.61 15.71 -5.08
C SER A 191 -3.49 16.19 -4.16
N LEU A 192 -3.16 15.42 -3.13
CA LEU A 192 -2.02 15.68 -2.23
C LEU A 192 -0.92 14.60 -2.38
N ASP A 193 -1.11 13.65 -3.30
CA ASP A 193 -0.18 12.58 -3.64
C ASP A 193 0.19 12.54 -5.13
N GLU A 194 1.13 11.65 -5.42
CA GLU A 194 1.54 11.28 -6.78
C GLU A 194 0.59 10.26 -7.41
N LYS A 195 0.00 9.37 -6.61
CA LYS A 195 -0.84 8.27 -7.11
C LYS A 195 -2.12 8.77 -7.77
N THR A 196 -2.81 9.76 -7.20
CA THR A 196 -4.01 10.33 -7.83
C THR A 196 -3.69 10.98 -9.17
N ALA A 197 -2.58 11.71 -9.27
CA ALA A 197 -2.14 12.34 -10.51
C ALA A 197 -1.84 11.29 -11.60
N LEU A 198 -1.16 10.20 -11.22
CA LEU A 198 -0.88 9.07 -12.10
C LEU A 198 -2.17 8.41 -12.60
N LEU A 199 -3.10 8.06 -11.70
CA LEU A 199 -4.37 7.42 -12.07
C LEU A 199 -5.19 8.28 -13.04
N ARG A 200 -5.29 9.60 -12.79
CA ARG A 200 -5.97 10.54 -13.68
C ARG A 200 -5.31 10.61 -15.06
N SER A 201 -3.98 10.58 -15.11
CA SER A 201 -3.22 10.55 -16.38
C SER A 201 -3.48 9.26 -17.16
N MET A 202 -3.45 8.10 -16.48
CA MET A 202 -3.75 6.80 -17.09
C MET A 202 -5.16 6.76 -17.67
N ASP A 203 -6.16 7.30 -16.96
CA ASP A 203 -7.54 7.36 -17.45
C ASP A 203 -7.69 8.29 -18.67
N ALA A 204 -7.01 9.45 -18.66
CA ALA A 204 -7.02 10.37 -19.80
C ALA A 204 -6.40 9.73 -21.05
N ILE A 205 -5.28 9.02 -20.90
CA ILE A 205 -4.64 8.26 -21.98
C ILE A 205 -5.56 7.14 -22.46
N SER A 206 -6.14 6.36 -21.55
CA SER A 206 -7.05 5.26 -21.87
C SER A 206 -8.21 5.73 -22.74
N LYS A 207 -8.89 6.83 -22.35
CA LYS A 207 -9.99 7.40 -23.11
C LYS A 207 -9.59 7.74 -24.55
N LYS A 208 -8.46 8.42 -24.73
CA LYS A 208 -7.98 8.82 -26.07
C LYS A 208 -7.48 7.65 -26.90
N ALA A 209 -6.87 6.65 -26.28
CA ALA A 209 -6.48 5.43 -26.96
C ALA A 209 -7.71 4.65 -27.47
N VAL A 210 -8.78 4.54 -26.67
CA VAL A 210 -10.03 3.90 -27.09
C VAL A 210 -10.68 4.62 -28.27
N GLU A 211 -10.76 5.96 -28.22
CA GLU A 211 -11.24 6.79 -29.34
C GLU A 211 -10.46 6.49 -30.64
N LEU A 212 -9.13 6.46 -30.55
CA LEU A 212 -8.26 6.16 -31.70
C LEU A 212 -8.46 4.74 -32.24
N LEU A 213 -8.49 3.73 -31.36
CA LEU A 213 -8.68 2.33 -31.76
C LEU A 213 -10.01 2.13 -32.49
N THR A 214 -11.06 2.80 -32.03
CA THR A 214 -12.37 2.79 -32.68
C THR A 214 -12.29 3.36 -34.10
N MET A 215 -11.56 4.46 -34.31
CA MET A 215 -11.35 5.05 -35.65
C MET A 215 -10.53 4.14 -36.58
N THR A 216 -9.69 3.25 -36.04
CA THR A 216 -8.95 2.24 -36.82
C THR A 216 -9.79 1.02 -37.20
N GLY A 217 -11.07 0.97 -36.78
CA GLY A 217 -11.97 -0.16 -37.01
C GLY A 217 -11.89 -1.28 -35.96
N LEU A 218 -11.14 -1.07 -34.86
CA LEU A 218 -11.11 -2.00 -33.74
C LEU A 218 -12.23 -1.65 -32.74
N GLU A 219 -13.31 -2.43 -32.78
CA GLU A 219 -14.47 -2.27 -31.90
C GLU A 219 -14.37 -3.12 -30.63
N GLY A 220 -15.15 -2.78 -29.61
CA GLY A 220 -15.26 -3.57 -28.36
C GLY A 220 -14.15 -3.34 -27.33
N VAL A 221 -13.20 -2.43 -27.59
CA VAL A 221 -12.19 -2.02 -26.61
C VAL A 221 -12.79 -1.00 -25.64
N ASN A 222 -12.84 -1.33 -24.35
CA ASN A 222 -13.43 -0.46 -23.32
C ASN A 222 -12.39 0.27 -22.47
N ARG A 223 -11.15 -0.20 -22.43
CA ARG A 223 -10.08 0.36 -21.59
C ARG A 223 -8.71 0.00 -22.17
N VAL A 224 -7.76 0.94 -22.10
CA VAL A 224 -6.35 0.72 -22.43
C VAL A 224 -5.53 0.99 -21.18
N VAL A 225 -4.67 0.04 -20.80
CA VAL A 225 -3.84 0.15 -19.59
C VAL A 225 -2.38 0.36 -20.01
N PRO A 226 -1.74 1.47 -19.59
CA PRO A 226 -0.32 1.65 -19.84
C PRO A 226 0.51 0.72 -18.96
N THR A 227 1.57 0.15 -19.52
CA THR A 227 2.53 -0.70 -18.81
C THR A 227 3.84 0.04 -18.62
N LEU A 228 4.51 -0.16 -17.48
CA LEU A 228 5.80 0.44 -17.16
C LEU A 228 6.79 -0.63 -16.69
N GLY A 229 7.96 -0.70 -17.31
CA GLY A 229 9.10 -1.49 -16.85
C GLY A 229 10.20 -0.54 -16.38
N ALA A 230 10.25 -0.24 -15.08
CA ALA A 230 11.26 0.63 -14.50
C ALA A 230 12.58 -0.12 -14.25
N GLU A 231 13.70 0.55 -14.50
CA GLU A 231 15.05 0.08 -14.15
C GLU A 231 15.55 0.95 -12.99
N GLN A 232 16.01 0.31 -11.89
CA GLN A 232 16.49 0.99 -10.70
C GLN A 232 18.02 0.93 -10.64
N GLU A 233 18.66 2.10 -10.53
CA GLU A 233 20.11 2.26 -10.30
C GLU A 233 20.48 2.33 -8.82
#